data_AF-A0A3B9ZPM3-F1
#
_entry.id   AF-A0A3B9ZPM3-F1
#
_cell.length_a   1.000
_cell.length_b   1.000
_cell.length_c   1.000
_cell.angle_alpha   90.00
_cell.angle_beta   90.00
_cell.angle_gamma   90.00
#
_symmetry.space_group_name_H-M   'P 1'
#
loop_
_entity.id
_entity.type
_entity.pdbx_description
1 polymer ?
#
loop_
_entity_poly.entity_id
_entity_poly.type
_entity_poly.pdbx_seq_one_letter_code
_entity_poly.pdbx_strand_id
1 'polypeptide(L)'
;MNHNSKIYVAGHLGLVGSALWKNLQSKGYMNLLGRSISELDLMDPRAVNAFFEKEKPEYVILAAAKVGGIVANNTYRGQFIYENLMIQNNVIHAAYL
;
A
#
# COMPACT_ATOMS: atom_id res chain seq x y z
N MET A 1 18.61 -0.95 -0.81
CA MET A 1 17.77 -1.07 -2.01
C MET A 1 18.64 -0.70 -3.20
N ASN A 2 18.61 -1.48 -4.28
CA ASN A 2 19.28 -1.09 -5.51
C ASN A 2 18.39 -0.10 -6.28
N HIS A 3 18.94 0.80 -7.10
CA HIS A 3 18.15 1.77 -7.86
C HIS A 3 17.13 1.12 -8.83
N ASN A 4 17.43 -0.10 -9.28
CA ASN A 4 16.57 -0.89 -10.15
C ASN A 4 15.60 -1.81 -9.38
N SER A 5 15.69 -1.86 -8.04
CA SER A 5 14.83 -2.74 -7.25
C SER A 5 13.37 -2.39 -7.46
N LYS A 6 12.52 -3.40 -7.61
CA LYS A 6 11.08 -3.22 -7.78
C LYS A 6 10.43 -2.87 -6.43
N ILE A 7 9.97 -1.63 -6.29
CA ILE A 7 9.41 -1.12 -5.02
C ILE A 7 7.91 -0.90 -5.18
N TYR A 8 7.11 -1.63 -4.43
CA TYR A 8 5.67 -1.40 -4.34
C TYR A 8 5.35 -0.37 -3.26
N VAL A 9 4.63 0.69 -3.62
CA VAL A 9 4.13 1.72 -2.69
C VAL A 9 2.61 1.62 -2.61
N ALA A 10 2.10 0.91 -1.60
CA ALA A 10 0.66 0.83 -1.35
C ALA A 10 0.16 2.21 -0.86
N GLY A 11 -0.92 2.72 -1.46
CA GLY A 11 -1.43 4.05 -1.11
C GLY A 11 -0.62 5.22 -1.70
N HIS A 12 0.11 4.98 -2.79
CA HIS A 12 0.97 5.99 -3.45
C HIS A 12 0.29 7.30 -3.85
N LEU A 13 -1.04 7.34 -3.99
CA LEU A 13 -1.79 8.57 -4.31
C LEU A 13 -2.13 9.41 -3.06
N GLY A 14 -2.00 8.85 -1.85
CA GLY A 14 -2.25 9.56 -0.60
C GLY A 14 -1.16 10.59 -0.28
N LEU A 15 -1.38 11.42 0.74
CA LEU A 15 -0.43 12.46 1.15
C LEU A 15 0.97 11.88 1.43
N VAL A 16 1.05 10.86 2.29
CA VAL A 16 2.33 10.21 2.65
C VAL A 16 2.88 9.42 1.46
N GLY A 17 2.05 8.62 0.79
CA GLY A 17 2.48 7.80 -0.33
C GLY A 17 3.05 8.60 -1.51
N SER A 18 2.43 9.74 -1.84
CA SER A 18 2.88 10.59 -2.95
C SER A 18 4.17 11.33 -2.63
N ALA A 19 4.37 11.72 -1.37
CA ALA A 19 5.63 12.30 -0.91
C ALA A 19 6.78 11.27 -0.96
N LEU A 20 6.53 10.03 -0.52
CA LEU A 20 7.48 8.92 -0.61
C LEU A 20 7.82 8.60 -2.07
N TRP A 21 6.81 8.54 -2.94
CA TRP A 21 7.00 8.32 -4.37
C TRP A 21 7.92 9.36 -5.01
N LYS A 22 7.63 10.65 -4.79
CA LYS A 22 8.46 11.77 -5.28
C LYS A 22 9.88 11.70 -4.72
N ASN A 23 10.04 11.37 -3.44
CA ASN A 23 11.35 11.24 -2.81
C ASN A 23 12.17 10.11 -3.43
N LEU A 24 11.56 8.94 -3.67
CA LEU A 24 12.20 7.80 -4.32
C LEU A 24 12.63 8.16 -5.75
N GLN A 25 11.77 8.80 -6.53
CA GLN A 25 12.13 9.27 -7.87
C GLN A 25 13.29 10.27 -7.83
N SER A 26 13.27 11.26 -6.91
CA SER A 26 14.37 12.22 -6.77
C SER A 26 15.71 11.59 -6.38
N LYS A 27 15.68 10.39 -5.79
CA LYS A 27 16.84 9.59 -5.42
C LYS A 27 17.23 8.56 -6.49
N GLY A 28 16.62 8.60 -7.66
CA GLY A 28 16.94 7.72 -8.79
C GLY A 28 16.31 6.33 -8.75
N TYR A 29 15.31 6.09 -7.90
CA TYR A 29 14.53 4.85 -7.95
C TYR A 29 13.43 4.97 -9.00
N MET A 30 13.57 4.20 -10.08
CA MET A 30 12.68 4.31 -11.26
C MET A 30 11.69 3.15 -11.38
N ASN A 31 11.99 1.99 -10.77
CA ASN A 31 11.15 0.80 -10.82
C ASN A 31 10.09 0.81 -9.70
N LEU A 32 9.25 1.84 -9.71
CA LEU A 32 8.18 2.04 -8.73
C LEU A 32 6.86 1.46 -9.23
N LEU A 33 6.20 0.72 -8.35
CA LEU A 33 4.91 0.10 -8.60
C LEU A 33 3.86 0.72 -7.68
N GLY A 34 2.76 1.17 -8.26
CA GLY A 34 1.59 1.69 -7.55
C GLY A 34 0.32 1.07 -8.12
N ARG A 35 -0.70 0.91 -7.27
CA ARG A 35 -2.08 0.58 -7.65
C ARG A 35 -3.04 1.50 -6.93
N SER A 36 -4.00 2.03 -7.66
CA SER A 36 -5.16 2.74 -7.12
C SER A 36 -6.15 1.74 -6.51
N ILE A 37 -7.08 2.24 -5.69
CA ILE A 37 -8.09 1.39 -5.04
C ILE A 37 -8.99 0.66 -6.04
N SER A 38 -9.19 1.22 -7.24
CA SER A 38 -9.96 0.57 -8.32
C SER A 38 -9.18 -0.52 -9.05
N GLU A 39 -7.85 -0.48 -9.00
CA GLU A 39 -6.98 -1.49 -9.62
C GLU A 39 -6.65 -2.63 -8.67
N LEU A 40 -6.58 -2.35 -7.36
CA LEU A 40 -6.30 -3.32 -6.32
C LEU A 40 -6.99 -2.91 -5.01
N ASP A 41 -8.04 -3.66 -4.64
CA ASP A 41 -8.61 -3.58 -3.31
C ASP A 41 -7.73 -4.36 -2.32
N LEU A 42 -7.08 -3.63 -1.41
CA LEU A 42 -6.20 -4.20 -0.40
C LEU A 42 -6.96 -4.95 0.70
N MET A 43 -8.29 -4.85 0.75
CA MET A 43 -9.12 -5.64 1.66
C MET A 43 -9.43 -7.04 1.11
N ASP A 44 -9.29 -7.29 -0.20
CA ASP A 44 -9.50 -8.61 -0.80
C ASP A 44 -8.18 -9.42 -0.77
N PRO A 45 -8.05 -10.43 0.11
CA PRO A 45 -6.82 -11.23 0.21
C PRO A 45 -6.48 -11.96 -1.10
N ARG A 46 -7.47 -12.33 -1.92
CA ARG A 46 -7.22 -13.03 -3.19
C ARG A 46 -6.62 -12.07 -4.22
N ALA A 47 -7.14 -10.85 -4.28
CA ALA A 47 -6.61 -9.82 -5.17
C ALA A 47 -5.19 -9.43 -4.78
N VAL A 48 -4.93 -9.28 -3.48
CA VAL A 48 -3.59 -9.00 -2.95
C VAL A 48 -2.62 -10.14 -3.26
N ASN A 49 -2.98 -11.39 -2.98
CA ASN A 49 -2.11 -12.54 -3.25
C ASN A 49 -1.79 -12.67 -4.74
N ALA A 50 -2.79 -12.54 -5.62
CA ALA A 50 -2.57 -12.58 -7.07
C ALA A 50 -1.68 -11.43 -7.56
N PHE A 51 -1.81 -10.24 -6.96
CA PHE A 51 -0.93 -9.11 -7.26
C PHE A 51 0.52 -9.39 -6.86
N PHE A 52 0.76 -9.92 -5.65
CA PHE A 52 2.11 -10.25 -5.17
C PHE A 52 2.75 -11.37 -5.98
N GLU A 53 2.00 -12.42 -6.32
CA GLU A 53 2.46 -13.53 -7.16
C GLU A 53 2.89 -13.06 -8.56
N LYS A 54 2.11 -12.13 -9.14
CA LYS A 54 2.40 -11.56 -10.46
C LYS A 54 3.56 -10.58 -10.45
N GLU A 55 3.56 -9.64 -9.50
CA GLU A 55 4.44 -8.49 -9.55
C GLU A 55 5.76 -8.70 -8.81
N LYS A 56 5.79 -9.55 -7.78
CA LYS A 56 6.98 -9.91 -6.97
C LYS A 56 7.86 -8.71 -6.62
N PRO A 57 7.34 -7.69 -5.89
CA PRO A 57 8.14 -6.56 -5.47
C PRO A 57 9.25 -7.01 -4.51
N GLU A 58 10.45 -6.43 -4.63
CA GLU A 58 11.56 -6.67 -3.70
C GLU A 58 11.39 -5.91 -2.38
N TYR A 59 10.70 -4.77 -2.43
CA TYR A 59 10.40 -3.94 -1.28
C TYR A 59 8.96 -3.46 -1.32
N VAL A 60 8.34 -3.41 -0.13
CA VAL A 60 6.98 -2.88 0.05
C VAL A 60 7.03 -1.72 1.02
N ILE A 61 6.42 -0.61 0.63
CA ILE A 61 6.13 0.53 1.50
C ILE A 61 4.61 0.60 1.66
N LEU A 62 4.12 0.22 2.84
CA LEU A 62 2.70 0.26 3.15
C LEU A 62 2.29 1.62 3.70
N ALA A 63 1.82 2.52 2.83
CA ALA A 63 1.28 3.82 3.20
C ALA A 63 -0.26 3.90 3.04
N ALA A 64 -0.90 2.82 2.61
CA ALA A 64 -2.35 2.72 2.50
C ALA A 64 -2.97 2.50 3.88
N ALA A 65 -4.01 3.27 4.19
CA ALA A 65 -4.78 3.15 5.41
C ALA A 65 -6.16 3.80 5.22
N LYS A 66 -7.15 3.34 5.98
CA LYS A 66 -8.39 4.10 6.20
C LYS A 66 -8.09 5.21 7.18
N VAL A 67 -8.16 6.45 6.70
CA VAL A 67 -7.84 7.68 7.46
C VAL A 67 -9.02 8.64 7.46
N GLY A 68 -9.05 9.54 8.45
CA GLY A 68 -10.06 10.57 8.57
C GLY A 68 -9.78 11.50 9.75
N GLY A 69 -10.57 12.57 9.86
CA GLY A 69 -10.50 13.50 10.99
C GLY A 69 -11.11 12.93 12.28
N ILE A 70 -11.13 13.74 13.34
CA ILE A 70 -11.64 13.35 14.66
C ILE A 70 -13.09 12.83 14.57
N VAL A 71 -13.96 13.54 13.85
CA VAL A 71 -15.37 13.13 13.68
C VAL A 71 -15.48 11.78 12.98
N ALA A 72 -14.74 11.56 11.88
CA ALA A 72 -14.81 10.32 11.12
C ALA A 72 -14.31 9.11 11.95
N ASN A 73 -13.20 9.26 12.67
CA ASN A 73 -12.70 8.21 13.57
C ASN A 73 -13.71 7.89 14.68
N ASN A 74 -14.44 8.90 15.18
CA ASN A 74 -15.41 8.71 16.25
C ASN A 74 -16.71 8.06 15.76
N THR A 75 -17.15 8.40 14.55
CA THR A 75 -18.38 7.87 13.94
C THR A 75 -18.18 6.44 13.43
N TYR A 76 -17.05 6.16 12.76
CA TYR A 76 -16.83 4.91 12.03
C TYR A 76 -15.80 3.99 12.70
N ARG A 77 -15.74 4.00 14.04
CA ARG A 77 -14.72 3.29 14.84
C ARG A 77 -14.46 1.85 14.39
N GLY A 78 -15.54 1.05 14.28
CA GLY A 78 -15.47 -0.35 13.87
C GLY A 78 -14.95 -0.55 12.45
N GLN A 79 -15.32 0.35 11.54
CA GLN A 79 -14.85 0.32 10.15
C GLN A 79 -13.36 0.68 10.06
N PHE A 80 -12.91 1.69 10.80
CA PHE A 80 -11.49 2.08 10.83
C PHE A 80 -10.59 0.95 11.31
N ILE A 81 -10.95 0.27 12.41
CA ILE A 81 -10.15 -0.87 12.88
C ILE A 81 -10.20 -2.02 11.87
N TYR A 82 -11.38 -2.39 11.38
CA TYR A 82 -11.53 -3.51 10.45
C TYR A 82 -10.74 -3.29 9.15
N GLU A 83 -10.93 -2.16 8.48
CA GLU A 83 -10.28 -1.90 7.19
C GLU A 83 -8.76 -1.83 7.33
N ASN A 84 -8.24 -1.16 8.37
CA ASN A 84 -6.78 -1.07 8.58
C ASN A 84 -6.17 -2.44 8.94
N LEU A 85 -6.85 -3.27 9.73
CA LEU A 85 -6.41 -4.64 10.01
C LEU A 85 -6.42 -5.50 8.74
N MET A 86 -7.46 -5.42 7.91
CA MET A 86 -7.52 -6.15 6.64
C MET A 86 -6.38 -5.74 5.70
N ILE A 87 -6.20 -4.43 5.49
CA ILE A 87 -5.14 -3.89 4.63
C ILE A 87 -3.75 -4.35 5.10
N GLN A 88 -3.43 -4.17 6.39
CA GLN A 88 -2.10 -4.51 6.89
C GLN A 88 -1.86 -6.03 6.86
N ASN A 89 -2.85 -6.84 7.23
CA ASN A 89 -2.69 -8.29 7.32
C ASN A 89 -2.48 -8.88 5.92
N ASN A 90 -3.29 -8.47 4.95
CA ASN A 90 -3.18 -8.95 3.57
C ASN A 90 -1.83 -8.59 2.96
N VAL A 91 -1.40 -7.32 3.08
CA VAL A 91 -0.14 -6.85 2.48
C VAL A 91 1.08 -7.45 3.18
N ILE A 92 1.11 -7.48 4.52
CA ILE A 92 2.27 -8.02 5.26
C ILE A 92 2.39 -9.51 5.00
N HIS A 93 1.29 -10.27 5.02
CA HIS A 93 1.32 -11.70 4.78
C HIS A 93 1.79 -12.02 3.36
N ALA A 94 1.21 -11.37 2.34
CA ALA A 94 1.58 -11.61 0.94
C ALA A 94 3.01 -11.19 0.60
N ALA A 95 3.64 -10.32 1.39
CA ALA A 95 4.99 -9.82 1.14
C ALA A 95 6.13 -10.81 1.48
N TYR A 96 5.86 -11.87 2.27
CA TYR A 96 6.87 -12.87 2.64
C TYR A 96 6.54 -14.31 2.21
N LEU A 97 5.36 -14.53 1.61
CA LEU A 97 5.01 -15.80 0.97
C LEU A 97 5.72 -15.96 -0.37
#